data_AF-A0A3E0UG32-F1
#
_entry.id   AF-A0A3E0UG32-F1
#
_cell.length_a   1.000
_cell.length_b   1.000
_cell.length_c   1.000
_cell.angle_alpha   90.00
_cell.angle_beta   90.00
_cell.angle_gamma   90.00
#
_symmetry.space_group_name_H-M   'P 1'
#
loop_
_entity.id
_entity.type
_entity.pdbx_description
1 polymer ?
#
loop_
_entity_poly.entity_id
_entity_poly.type
_entity_poly.pdbx_seq_one_letter_code
_entity_poly.pdbx_strand_id
1 'polypeptide(L)'
;MNMTKRITIFGAAFVLIQFLGGSALAEKIDECNTDTCINYFEQYRKAAKRGHSLAMLTLGQFYHHGYGTPKNEKMALKFFKKAARAGYTSAQFKAGYIYMTSKDLQDLDKAQDYLEKAAKYEYDGADFLLGMMYLDEKYGVQDLAKADNHFANAYQRKHEQLPNVVKFINAKYESPDKAFPELYSLLNQKPLVTNENGELAWYDDGVEVITITSPPLQTTFNRQLVTFRKAIKSTGTRFKGKTCVERLTCLQRAEIADATDFRHLFLDGFSGNAYAQ
;
A
#
# COMPACT_ATOMS: atom_id res chain seq x y z
N MET A 1 -1.46 47.32 45.22
CA MET A 1 -0.71 46.15 45.71
C MET A 1 -1.65 44.95 45.57
N ASN A 2 -1.55 44.15 44.50
CA ASN A 2 -0.69 42.95 44.41
C ASN A 2 -0.85 42.07 45.67
N MET A 3 -1.21 40.78 45.63
CA MET A 3 -1.11 39.76 44.60
C MET A 3 -2.01 38.58 45.00
N THR A 4 -2.63 37.96 43.99
CA THR A 4 -2.82 36.51 43.80
C THR A 4 -2.38 35.57 44.94
N LYS A 5 -3.31 34.76 45.46
CA LYS A 5 -2.99 33.40 45.91
C LYS A 5 -3.78 32.38 45.09
N ARG A 6 -3.02 31.67 44.26
CA ARG A 6 -3.40 30.51 43.44
C ARG A 6 -3.91 29.39 44.35
N ILE A 7 -5.07 28.85 44.01
CA ILE A 7 -5.53 27.54 44.48
C ILE A 7 -4.86 26.51 43.57
N THR A 8 -3.82 25.85 44.07
CA THR A 8 -3.21 24.67 43.44
C THR A 8 -4.02 23.43 43.82
N ILE A 9 -4.77 22.89 42.87
CA ILE A 9 -5.34 21.54 42.94
C ILE A 9 -4.28 20.59 42.39
N PHE A 10 -3.56 19.90 43.27
CA PHE A 10 -2.66 18.80 42.92
C PHE A 10 -3.38 17.47 43.15
N GLY A 11 -3.17 16.54 42.22
CA GLY A 11 -4.02 15.38 41.94
C GLY A 11 -4.22 14.35 43.05
N ALA A 12 -5.37 13.69 42.96
CA ALA A 12 -5.63 12.35 43.47
C ALA A 12 -6.77 11.70 42.66
N ALA A 13 -6.81 10.36 42.65
CA ALA A 13 -7.69 9.44 41.93
C ALA A 13 -7.20 9.10 40.49
N PHE A 14 -6.58 7.96 40.17
CA PHE A 14 -6.80 6.57 40.61
C PHE A 14 -8.27 6.14 40.54
N VAL A 15 -8.54 5.16 39.67
CA VAL A 15 -9.81 4.46 39.41
C VAL A 15 -10.77 5.14 38.43
N LEU A 16 -10.73 4.68 37.18
CA LEU A 16 -11.91 4.20 36.45
C LEU A 16 -11.47 3.21 35.37
N ILE A 17 -10.96 2.08 35.85
CA ILE A 17 -11.00 0.80 35.14
C ILE A 17 -12.38 0.19 35.40
N GLN A 18 -13.00 -0.29 34.32
CA GLN A 18 -14.22 -1.11 34.20
C GLN A 18 -15.59 -0.41 34.31
N PHE A 19 -16.19 -0.19 33.12
CA PHE A 19 -17.55 -0.63 32.85
C PHE A 19 -17.49 -1.77 31.82
N LEU A 20 -18.01 -2.95 32.19
CA LEU A 20 -18.16 -4.14 31.37
C LEU A 20 -19.56 -4.19 30.74
N GLY A 21 -19.65 -4.67 29.49
CA GLY A 21 -20.85 -5.35 29.00
C GLY A 21 -21.25 -5.00 27.57
N GLY A 22 -20.72 -5.73 26.58
CA GLY A 22 -21.18 -5.66 25.20
C GLY A 22 -20.17 -6.21 24.21
N SER A 23 -20.30 -7.50 23.92
CA SER A 23 -19.47 -8.34 23.06
C SER A 23 -19.27 -7.84 21.62
N ALA A 24 -18.01 -7.73 21.21
CA ALA A 24 -17.47 -8.45 20.06
C ALA A 24 -15.95 -8.36 20.17
N LEU A 25 -15.27 -9.50 20.04
CA LEU A 25 -13.82 -9.51 19.91
C LEU A 25 -13.48 -8.54 18.77
N ALA A 26 -12.76 -7.46 19.07
CA ALA A 26 -11.85 -6.92 18.08
C ALA A 26 -10.82 -8.03 17.86
N GLU A 27 -11.13 -8.95 16.94
CA GLU A 27 -10.17 -9.89 16.40
C GLU A 27 -9.04 -9.02 15.87
N LYS A 28 -7.96 -8.92 16.66
CA LYS A 28 -6.63 -8.83 16.09
C LYS A 28 -6.67 -9.84 14.93
N ILE A 29 -6.50 -9.38 13.69
CA ILE A 29 -6.46 -10.29 12.55
C ILE A 29 -5.29 -11.23 12.85
N ASP A 30 -5.60 -12.39 13.43
CA ASP A 30 -4.60 -13.33 13.86
C ASP A 30 -3.86 -13.78 12.60
N GLU A 31 -2.53 -13.81 12.70
CA GLU A 31 -1.67 -14.39 11.68
C GLU A 31 -2.35 -15.66 11.15
N CYS A 32 -2.62 -15.72 9.85
CA CYS A 32 -3.41 -16.83 9.31
C CYS A 32 -2.65 -18.15 9.49
N ASN A 33 -2.90 -18.81 10.61
CA ASN A 33 -2.23 -20.02 11.08
C ASN A 33 -3.13 -21.25 10.93
N THR A 34 -4.23 -21.12 10.18
CA THR A 34 -5.10 -22.23 9.83
C THR A 34 -4.39 -23.21 8.89
N ASP A 35 -4.78 -24.49 8.94
CA ASP A 35 -4.24 -25.53 8.05
C ASP A 35 -4.41 -25.18 6.57
N THR A 36 -5.46 -24.43 6.23
CA THR A 36 -5.69 -23.93 4.87
C THR A 36 -4.62 -22.94 4.45
N CYS A 37 -4.24 -21.98 5.30
CA CYS A 37 -3.18 -21.02 5.03
C CYS A 37 -1.80 -21.68 4.92
N ILE A 38 -1.48 -22.65 5.78
CA ILE A 38 -0.24 -23.45 5.68
C ILE A 38 -0.22 -24.22 4.35
N ASN A 39 -1.33 -24.82 3.93
CA ASN A 39 -1.45 -25.51 2.65
C ASN A 39 -1.27 -24.55 1.46
N TYR A 40 -1.91 -23.37 1.49
CA TYR A 40 -1.70 -22.33 0.48
C TYR A 40 -0.24 -21.92 0.39
N PHE A 41 0.41 -21.66 1.54
CA PHE A 41 1.82 -21.31 1.59
C PHE A 41 2.69 -22.38 0.90
N GLU A 42 2.49 -23.65 1.21
CA GLU A 42 3.25 -24.74 0.59
C GLU A 42 2.98 -24.88 -0.92
N GLN A 43 1.76 -24.62 -1.38
CA GLN A 43 1.43 -24.62 -2.81
C GLN A 43 2.10 -23.45 -3.57
N TYR A 44 2.04 -22.24 -3.02
CA TYR A 44 2.73 -21.08 -3.59
C TYR A 44 4.25 -21.25 -3.56
N ARG A 45 4.79 -21.85 -2.50
CA ARG A 45 6.21 -22.21 -2.41
C ARG A 45 6.63 -23.17 -3.53
N LYS A 46 5.82 -24.19 -3.83
CA LYS A 46 6.06 -25.11 -4.95
C LYS A 46 5.98 -24.39 -6.30
N ALA A 47 4.99 -23.51 -6.51
CA ALA A 47 4.86 -22.73 -7.75
C ALA A 47 6.01 -21.73 -7.94
N ALA A 48 6.46 -21.06 -6.87
CA ALA A 48 7.61 -20.16 -6.89
C ALA A 48 8.90 -20.90 -7.24
N LYS A 49 9.09 -22.14 -6.74
CA LYS A 49 10.23 -23.01 -7.13
C LYS A 49 10.23 -23.36 -8.62
N ARG A 50 9.06 -23.41 -9.26
CA ARG A 50 8.89 -23.64 -10.70
C ARG A 50 9.09 -22.39 -11.55
N GLY A 51 9.41 -21.24 -10.96
CA GLY A 51 9.69 -20.00 -11.68
C GLY A 51 8.47 -19.11 -11.93
N HIS A 52 7.30 -19.38 -11.35
CA HIS A 52 6.14 -18.52 -11.50
C HIS A 52 6.31 -17.20 -10.73
N SER A 53 6.50 -16.10 -11.46
CA SER A 53 6.73 -14.77 -10.90
C SER A 53 5.58 -14.25 -10.03
N LEU A 54 4.32 -14.50 -10.40
CA LEU A 54 3.16 -14.17 -9.58
C LEU A 54 3.17 -14.94 -8.25
N ALA A 55 3.52 -16.23 -8.28
CA ALA A 55 3.66 -17.01 -7.05
C ALA A 55 4.81 -16.50 -6.16
N MET A 56 5.89 -15.95 -6.74
CA MET A 56 6.94 -15.28 -5.97
C MET A 56 6.42 -14.02 -5.29
N LEU A 57 5.61 -13.19 -5.97
CA LEU A 57 4.98 -12.01 -5.37
C LEU A 57 4.10 -12.41 -4.18
N THR A 58 3.20 -13.38 -4.36
CA THR A 58 2.30 -13.86 -3.30
C THR A 58 3.06 -14.48 -2.13
N LEU A 59 4.11 -15.27 -2.41
CA LEU A 59 4.95 -15.85 -1.36
C LEU A 59 5.69 -14.76 -0.57
N GLY A 60 6.11 -13.68 -1.22
CA GLY A 60 6.66 -12.51 -0.55
C GLY A 60 5.65 -11.88 0.43
N GLN A 61 4.37 -11.77 0.02
CA GLN A 61 3.30 -11.28 0.90
C GLN A 61 3.04 -12.19 2.09
N PHE A 62 3.09 -13.51 1.88
CA PHE A 62 2.90 -14.48 2.96
C PHE A 62 4.00 -14.36 4.01
N TYR A 63 5.25 -14.21 3.59
CA TYR A 63 6.35 -13.92 4.52
C TYR A 63 6.24 -12.55 5.17
N HIS A 64 5.69 -11.54 4.50
CA HIS A 64 5.56 -10.19 5.07
C HIS A 64 4.51 -10.10 6.18
N HIS A 65 3.38 -10.80 6.03
CA HIS A 65 2.26 -10.76 6.98
C HIS A 65 2.20 -11.98 7.91
N GLY A 66 2.98 -13.02 7.65
CA GLY A 66 2.95 -14.24 8.43
C GLY A 66 1.79 -15.19 8.08
N TYR A 67 1.39 -15.28 6.80
CA TYR A 67 0.29 -16.17 6.38
C TYR A 67 0.81 -17.59 6.11
N GLY A 68 0.43 -18.55 6.96
CA GLY A 68 0.86 -19.95 6.88
C GLY A 68 2.35 -20.17 7.14
N THR A 69 3.07 -19.13 7.60
CA THR A 69 4.49 -19.11 7.94
C THR A 69 4.72 -18.00 8.97
N PRO A 70 5.72 -18.10 9.85
CA PRO A 70 6.13 -16.95 10.65
C PRO A 70 6.52 -15.75 9.78
N LYS A 71 6.21 -14.53 10.25
CA LYS A 71 6.62 -13.29 9.59
C LYS A 71 8.16 -13.25 9.44
N ASN A 72 8.61 -12.96 8.22
CA ASN A 72 10.03 -12.89 7.88
C ASN A 72 10.28 -11.87 6.75
N GLU A 73 10.64 -10.66 7.13
CA GLU A 73 10.86 -9.55 6.18
C GLU A 73 12.06 -9.79 5.25
N LYS A 74 13.10 -10.50 5.70
CA LYS A 74 14.24 -10.89 4.87
C LYS A 74 13.82 -11.80 3.72
N MET A 75 12.96 -12.77 4.01
CA MET A 75 12.42 -13.68 3.01
C MET A 75 11.42 -12.97 2.10
N ALA A 76 10.55 -12.12 2.65
CA ALA A 76 9.63 -11.30 1.87
C ALA A 76 10.38 -10.46 0.84
N LEU A 77 11.41 -9.72 1.28
CA LEU A 77 12.25 -8.90 0.42
C LEU A 77 12.94 -9.72 -0.68
N LYS A 78 13.47 -10.90 -0.35
CA LYS A 78 14.08 -11.79 -1.33
C LYS A 78 13.12 -12.17 -2.45
N PHE A 79 11.86 -12.46 -2.13
CA PHE A 79 10.85 -12.83 -3.10
C PHE A 79 10.32 -11.62 -3.88
N PHE A 80 10.11 -10.48 -3.22
CA PHE A 80 9.74 -9.22 -3.91
C PHE A 80 10.81 -8.78 -4.90
N LYS A 81 12.11 -8.86 -4.55
CA LYS A 81 13.20 -8.56 -5.49
C LYS A 81 13.19 -9.47 -6.72
N LYS A 82 12.84 -10.75 -6.54
CA LYS A 82 12.71 -11.69 -7.67
C LYS A 82 11.51 -11.33 -8.56
N ALA A 83 10.35 -11.05 -7.97
CA ALA A 83 9.17 -10.64 -8.71
C ALA A 83 9.35 -9.27 -9.40
N ALA A 84 10.06 -8.33 -8.76
CA ALA A 84 10.40 -7.02 -9.33
C ALA A 84 11.29 -7.15 -10.58
N ARG A 85 12.25 -8.10 -10.58
CA ARG A 85 13.05 -8.41 -11.77
C ARG A 85 12.24 -9.03 -12.90
N ALA A 86 11.10 -9.65 -12.59
CA ALA A 86 10.16 -10.17 -13.57
C ALA A 86 9.16 -9.09 -14.06
N GLY A 87 9.35 -7.82 -13.69
CA GLY A 87 8.54 -6.69 -14.19
C GLY A 87 7.29 -6.37 -13.37
N TYR A 88 7.10 -6.95 -12.18
CA TYR A 88 5.96 -6.63 -11.33
C TYR A 88 6.18 -5.31 -10.59
N THR A 89 5.46 -4.26 -10.98
CA THR A 89 5.48 -2.94 -10.34
C THR A 89 5.09 -3.00 -8.86
N SER A 90 4.08 -3.79 -8.51
CA SER A 90 3.67 -4.00 -7.12
C SER A 90 4.76 -4.65 -6.26
N ALA A 91 5.62 -5.48 -6.86
CA ALA A 91 6.78 -6.06 -6.17
C ALA A 91 7.90 -5.03 -5.97
N GLN A 92 8.10 -4.11 -6.92
CA GLN A 92 9.04 -3.00 -6.77
C GLN A 92 8.61 -2.09 -5.62
N PHE A 93 7.35 -1.68 -5.59
CA PHE A 93 6.76 -0.91 -4.50
C PHE A 93 6.94 -1.60 -3.14
N LYS A 94 6.56 -2.89 -3.03
CA LYS A 94 6.70 -3.64 -1.77
C LYS A 94 8.15 -3.82 -1.33
N ALA A 95 9.10 -3.97 -2.26
CA ALA A 95 10.52 -4.00 -1.93
C ALA A 95 11.00 -2.64 -1.41
N GLY A 96 10.60 -1.54 -2.06
CA GLY A 96 10.91 -0.18 -1.61
C GLY A 96 10.35 0.11 -0.22
N TYR A 97 9.10 -0.29 0.03
CA TYR A 97 8.45 -0.15 1.34
C TYR A 97 9.19 -0.88 2.46
N ILE A 98 9.66 -2.12 2.23
CA ILE A 98 10.48 -2.86 3.21
C ILE A 98 11.79 -2.12 3.46
N TYR A 99 12.49 -1.69 2.41
CA TYR A 99 13.74 -0.93 2.55
C TYR A 99 13.56 0.40 3.29
N MET A 100 12.37 1.00 3.24
CA MET A 100 12.07 2.25 3.94
C MET A 100 11.72 2.03 5.43
N THR A 101 10.94 0.98 5.73
CA THR A 101 10.29 0.80 7.05
C THR A 101 10.94 -0.22 7.97
N SER A 102 11.63 -1.23 7.43
CA SER A 102 12.23 -2.31 8.22
C SER A 102 13.43 -1.84 9.02
N LYS A 103 13.44 -2.06 10.34
CA LYS A 103 14.57 -1.68 11.22
C LYS A 103 15.90 -2.32 10.83
N ASP A 104 15.88 -3.61 10.51
CA ASP A 104 17.11 -4.39 10.24
C ASP A 104 17.56 -4.36 8.78
N LEU A 105 16.67 -3.92 7.88
CA LEU A 105 16.89 -3.97 6.42
C LEU A 105 16.81 -2.59 5.80
N GLN A 106 16.82 -1.54 6.62
CA GLN A 106 16.65 -0.18 6.14
C GLN A 106 17.78 0.19 5.18
N ASP A 107 17.40 0.71 4.02
CA ASP A 107 18.33 1.20 3.01
C ASP A 107 17.59 2.23 2.15
N LEU A 108 17.77 3.51 2.47
CA LEU A 108 16.98 4.61 1.89
C LEU A 108 17.29 4.81 0.41
N ASP A 109 18.55 4.62 0.00
CA ASP A 109 18.96 4.69 -1.40
C ASP A 109 18.28 3.60 -2.23
N LYS A 110 18.23 2.37 -1.71
CA LYS A 110 17.48 1.28 -2.35
C LYS A 110 15.97 1.52 -2.32
N ALA A 111 15.44 2.06 -1.22
CA ALA A 111 14.03 2.37 -1.12
C ALA A 111 13.62 3.34 -2.22
N GLN A 112 14.36 4.43 -2.39
CA GLN A 112 14.16 5.42 -3.44
C GLN A 112 14.25 4.79 -4.83
N ASP A 113 15.30 4.04 -5.15
CA ASP A 113 15.46 3.39 -6.47
C ASP A 113 14.29 2.43 -6.80
N TYR A 114 13.82 1.64 -5.83
CA TYR A 114 12.68 0.75 -6.04
C TYR A 114 11.35 1.49 -6.18
N LEU A 115 11.14 2.57 -5.43
CA LEU A 115 9.93 3.39 -5.50
C LEU A 115 9.89 4.22 -6.78
N GLU A 116 11.00 4.82 -7.22
CA GLU A 116 11.08 5.56 -8.48
C GLU A 116 10.77 4.66 -9.68
N LYS A 117 11.25 3.41 -9.66
CA LYS A 117 10.89 2.40 -10.67
C LYS A 117 9.38 2.12 -10.66
N ALA A 118 8.76 2.06 -9.48
CA ALA A 118 7.33 1.84 -9.37
C ALA A 118 6.50 3.06 -9.80
N ALA A 119 6.93 4.27 -9.44
CA ALA A 119 6.32 5.54 -9.81
C ALA A 119 6.35 5.77 -11.33
N LYS A 120 7.41 5.35 -12.02
CA LYS A 120 7.50 5.37 -13.49
C LYS A 120 6.40 4.56 -14.19
N TYR A 121 5.85 3.54 -13.53
CA TYR A 121 4.72 2.76 -14.03
C TYR A 121 3.39 3.18 -13.39
N GLU A 122 3.31 4.41 -12.91
CA GLU A 122 2.11 5.06 -12.40
C GLU A 122 1.48 4.35 -11.20
N TYR A 123 2.30 3.70 -10.37
CA TYR A 123 1.82 3.13 -9.12
C TYR A 123 1.57 4.25 -8.10
N ASP A 124 0.29 4.54 -7.84
CA ASP A 124 -0.21 5.58 -6.92
C ASP A 124 0.50 5.60 -5.55
N GLY A 125 0.64 4.43 -4.92
CA GLY A 125 1.31 4.33 -3.62
C GLY A 125 2.80 4.69 -3.67
N ALA A 126 3.46 4.54 -4.83
CA ALA A 126 4.90 4.80 -4.93
C ALA A 126 5.21 6.30 -4.93
N ASP A 127 4.42 7.09 -5.67
CA ASP A 127 4.52 8.55 -5.65
C ASP A 127 4.23 9.09 -4.26
N PHE A 128 3.19 8.59 -3.59
CA PHE A 128 2.87 9.00 -2.22
C PHE A 128 4.03 8.74 -1.24
N LEU A 129 4.64 7.55 -1.28
CA LEU A 129 5.77 7.22 -0.41
C LEU A 129 7.02 8.06 -0.73
N LEU A 130 7.32 8.32 -2.00
CA LEU A 130 8.43 9.20 -2.38
C LEU A 130 8.20 10.64 -1.89
N GLY A 131 6.97 11.16 -2.02
CA GLY A 131 6.60 12.45 -1.48
C GLY A 131 6.84 12.54 0.03
N MET A 132 6.44 11.50 0.77
CA MET A 132 6.69 11.41 2.21
C MET A 132 8.19 11.29 2.55
N MET A 133 8.97 10.55 1.78
CA MET A 133 10.42 10.43 1.98
C MET A 133 11.13 11.78 1.82
N TYR A 134 10.72 12.60 0.84
CA TYR A 134 11.32 13.92 0.61
C TYR A 134 10.79 15.00 1.57
N LEU A 135 9.59 14.80 2.14
CA LEU A 135 8.98 15.72 3.09
C LEU A 135 9.55 15.57 4.52
N ASP A 136 9.80 14.34 4.94
CA ASP A 136 10.22 14.00 6.31
C ASP A 136 11.75 13.88 6.41
N GLU A 137 12.35 14.77 7.20
CA GLU A 137 13.79 14.84 7.49
C GLU A 137 14.36 13.53 8.06
N LYS A 138 13.50 12.65 8.58
CA LYS A 138 13.89 11.31 9.04
C LYS A 138 14.48 10.44 7.93
N TYR A 139 14.07 10.62 6.68
CA TYR A 139 14.47 9.77 5.55
C TYR A 139 15.55 10.41 4.67
N GLY A 140 16.19 11.48 5.12
CA GLY A 140 17.31 12.11 4.43
C GLY A 140 17.19 13.63 4.36
N VAL A 141 17.87 14.23 3.38
CA VAL A 141 17.79 15.67 3.15
C VAL A 141 16.41 16.00 2.59
N GLN A 142 15.71 16.91 3.26
CA GLN A 142 14.41 17.39 2.82
C GLN A 142 14.50 18.08 1.45
N ASP A 143 13.61 17.71 0.54
CA ASP A 143 13.50 18.29 -0.80
C ASP A 143 12.02 18.57 -1.12
N LEU A 144 11.57 19.77 -0.75
CA LEU A 144 10.17 20.16 -0.88
C LEU A 144 9.71 20.19 -2.35
N ALA A 145 10.60 20.52 -3.29
CA ALA A 145 10.26 20.57 -4.70
C ALA A 145 9.96 19.19 -5.27
N LYS A 146 10.75 18.17 -4.89
CA LYS A 146 10.44 16.78 -5.27
C LYS A 146 9.20 16.24 -4.55
N ALA A 147 9.04 16.59 -3.27
CA ALA A 147 7.87 16.21 -2.50
C ALA A 147 6.59 16.74 -3.17
N ASP A 148 6.60 18.01 -3.58
CA ASP A 148 5.51 18.66 -4.29
C ASP A 148 5.13 17.94 -5.58
N ASN A 149 6.11 17.63 -6.44
CA ASN A 149 5.85 16.91 -7.69
C ASN A 149 5.21 15.54 -7.45
N HIS A 150 5.74 14.77 -6.50
CA HIS A 150 5.19 13.46 -6.18
C HIS A 150 3.79 13.53 -5.54
N PHE A 151 3.54 14.52 -4.69
CA PHE A 151 2.20 14.74 -4.13
C PHE A 151 1.21 15.23 -5.19
N ALA A 152 1.62 16.04 -6.15
CA ALA A 152 0.80 16.44 -7.28
C ALA A 152 0.41 15.22 -8.15
N ASN A 153 1.35 14.30 -8.41
CA ASN A 153 1.05 13.03 -9.09
C ASN A 153 0.09 12.16 -8.27
N ALA A 154 0.31 12.07 -6.95
CA ALA A 154 -0.60 11.35 -6.05
C ALA A 154 -2.00 11.98 -6.00
N TYR A 155 -2.09 13.30 -6.12
CA TYR A 155 -3.36 14.04 -6.19
C TYR A 155 -4.16 13.69 -7.44
N GLN A 156 -3.50 13.72 -8.61
CA GLN A 156 -4.14 13.38 -9.88
C GLN A 156 -4.72 11.96 -9.88
N ARG A 157 -4.10 11.05 -9.11
CA ARG A 157 -4.53 9.66 -8.95
C ARG A 157 -5.48 9.41 -7.77
N LYS A 158 -5.84 10.47 -7.04
CA LYS A 158 -6.73 10.42 -5.87
C LYS A 158 -6.25 9.46 -4.78
N HIS A 159 -4.96 9.51 -4.45
CA HIS A 159 -4.42 8.65 -3.40
C HIS A 159 -5.17 8.88 -2.07
N GLU A 160 -5.62 7.80 -1.44
CA GLU A 160 -6.54 7.81 -0.29
C GLU A 160 -6.02 8.64 0.88
N GLN A 161 -4.72 8.54 1.19
CA GLN A 161 -4.12 9.21 2.34
C GLN A 161 -3.66 10.66 2.07
N LEU A 162 -3.80 11.16 0.83
CA LEU A 162 -3.33 12.50 0.49
C LEU A 162 -4.04 13.64 1.27
N PRO A 163 -5.36 13.59 1.52
CA PRO A 163 -6.02 14.63 2.31
C PRO A 163 -5.42 14.83 3.71
N ASN A 164 -4.92 13.76 4.33
CA ASN A 164 -4.23 13.81 5.62
C ASN A 164 -2.87 14.54 5.51
N VAL A 165 -2.17 14.34 4.39
CA VAL A 165 -0.92 15.06 4.11
C VAL A 165 -1.19 16.55 3.87
N VAL A 166 -2.24 16.90 3.12
CA VAL A 166 -2.64 18.30 2.90
C VAL A 166 -2.98 18.97 4.24
N LYS A 167 -3.72 18.28 5.12
CA LYS A 167 -3.98 18.75 6.49
C LYS A 167 -2.69 19.02 7.26
N PHE A 168 -1.73 18.11 7.19
CA PHE A 168 -0.42 18.27 7.84
C PHE A 168 0.37 19.45 7.25
N ILE A 169 0.40 19.61 5.93
CA ILE A 169 1.09 20.70 5.24
C ILE A 169 0.49 22.04 5.66
N ASN A 170 -0.85 22.16 5.65
CA ASN A 170 -1.56 23.37 6.09
C ASN A 170 -1.28 23.73 7.56
N ALA A 171 -1.03 22.74 8.41
CA ALA A 171 -0.71 22.97 9.82
C ALA A 171 0.77 23.31 10.05
N LYS A 172 1.68 22.77 9.24
CA LYS A 172 3.14 22.89 9.45
C LYS A 172 3.74 24.13 8.77
N TYR A 173 3.25 24.54 7.61
CA TYR A 173 3.85 25.60 6.80
C TYR A 173 2.99 26.87 6.83
N GLU A 174 3.59 28.03 7.13
CA GLU A 174 2.90 29.33 7.13
C GLU A 174 2.39 29.74 5.75
N SER A 175 3.03 29.26 4.68
CA SER A 175 2.63 29.52 3.29
C SER A 175 2.72 28.23 2.46
N PRO A 176 1.71 27.34 2.57
CA PRO A 176 1.69 26.07 1.87
C PRO A 176 1.82 26.19 0.35
N ASP A 177 1.15 27.17 -0.26
CA ASP A 177 1.18 27.41 -1.71
C ASP A 177 2.59 27.73 -2.25
N LYS A 178 3.46 28.30 -1.41
CA LYS A 178 4.86 28.59 -1.77
C LYS A 178 5.75 27.37 -1.61
N ALA A 179 5.45 26.52 -0.62
CA ALA A 179 6.21 25.30 -0.37
C ALA A 179 5.84 24.17 -1.35
N PHE A 180 4.58 24.14 -1.79
CA PHE A 180 4.01 23.11 -2.67
C PHE A 180 3.22 23.72 -3.83
N PRO A 181 3.87 24.48 -4.73
CA PRO A 181 3.20 25.21 -5.80
C PRO A 181 2.43 24.31 -6.78
N GLU A 182 2.96 23.14 -7.15
CA GLU A 182 2.31 22.22 -8.10
C GLU A 182 1.05 21.59 -7.48
N LEU A 183 1.15 21.06 -6.27
CA LEU A 183 0.02 20.47 -5.54
C LEU A 183 -1.08 21.50 -5.29
N TYR A 184 -0.74 22.69 -4.81
CA TYR A 184 -1.74 23.72 -4.50
C TYR A 184 -2.34 24.34 -5.76
N SER A 185 -1.62 24.35 -6.89
CA SER A 185 -2.23 24.69 -8.18
C SER A 185 -3.38 23.75 -8.54
N LEU A 186 -3.22 22.44 -8.29
CA LEU A 186 -4.26 21.43 -8.53
C LEU A 186 -5.42 21.55 -7.52
N LEU A 187 -5.09 21.74 -6.23
CA LEU A 187 -6.11 21.93 -5.18
C LEU A 187 -6.94 23.19 -5.40
N ASN A 188 -6.34 24.28 -5.89
CA ASN A 188 -7.06 25.51 -6.21
C ASN A 188 -8.03 25.35 -7.39
N GLN A 189 -7.73 24.44 -8.33
CA GLN A 189 -8.65 24.09 -9.42
C GLN A 189 -9.79 23.20 -8.94
N LYS A 190 -9.49 22.22 -8.06
CA LYS A 190 -10.47 21.29 -7.49
C LYS A 190 -10.19 21.07 -6.00
N PRO A 191 -10.85 21.81 -5.10
CA PRO A 191 -10.58 21.68 -3.67
C PRO A 191 -11.09 20.36 -3.11
N LEU A 192 -10.39 19.86 -2.09
CA LEU A 192 -10.87 18.76 -1.25
C LEU A 192 -12.09 19.21 -0.44
N VAL A 193 -12.94 18.25 -0.06
CA VAL A 193 -14.18 18.51 0.69
C VAL A 193 -13.99 18.08 2.13
N THR A 194 -14.65 18.75 3.07
CA THR A 194 -14.70 18.29 4.46
C THR A 194 -15.84 17.30 4.63
N ASN A 195 -15.55 16.10 5.11
CA ASN A 195 -16.58 15.12 5.48
C ASN A 195 -17.35 15.59 6.74
N GLU A 196 -18.40 14.86 7.09
CA GLU A 196 -19.24 15.17 8.27
C GLU A 196 -18.44 15.12 9.59
N ASN A 197 -17.34 14.36 9.62
CA ASN A 197 -16.43 14.30 10.76
C ASN A 197 -15.47 15.52 10.86
N GLY A 198 -15.54 16.46 9.90
CA GLY A 198 -14.65 17.62 9.82
C GLY A 198 -13.25 17.30 9.29
N GLU A 199 -13.06 16.14 8.68
CA GLU A 199 -11.80 15.72 8.06
C GLU A 199 -11.80 16.02 6.56
N LEU A 200 -10.62 16.34 6.02
CA LEU A 200 -10.44 16.53 4.59
C LEU A 200 -10.59 15.17 3.88
N ALA A 201 -11.42 15.14 2.85
CA ALA A 201 -11.75 13.97 2.06
C ALA A 201 -11.83 14.32 0.56
N TRP A 202 -11.82 13.29 -0.27
CA TRP A 202 -12.03 13.44 -1.70
C TRP A 202 -13.47 13.90 -1.98
N TYR A 203 -13.64 14.75 -2.99
CA TYR A 203 -14.96 15.10 -3.50
C TYR A 203 -15.59 13.87 -4.17
N ASP A 204 -16.90 13.73 -4.03
CA ASP A 204 -17.64 12.63 -4.64
C ASP A 204 -17.92 12.95 -6.11
N ASP A 205 -17.31 12.19 -7.03
CA ASP A 205 -17.47 12.39 -8.48
C ASP A 205 -18.79 11.84 -9.03
N GLY A 206 -19.73 11.43 -8.16
CA GLY A 206 -20.97 10.81 -8.57
C GLY A 206 -20.74 9.45 -9.24
N VAL A 207 -19.73 8.70 -8.78
CA VAL A 207 -19.41 7.38 -9.32
C VAL A 207 -20.45 6.39 -8.81
N GLU A 208 -21.20 5.79 -9.73
CA GLU A 208 -22.06 4.65 -9.40
C GLU A 208 -21.21 3.52 -8.81
N VAL A 209 -21.43 3.21 -7.53
CA VAL A 209 -20.79 2.08 -6.86
C VAL A 209 -21.42 0.80 -7.43
N ILE A 210 -20.82 0.27 -8.49
CA ILE A 210 -21.11 -1.10 -8.92
C ILE A 210 -20.49 -2.01 -7.88
N THR A 211 -21.34 -2.61 -7.04
CA THR A 211 -20.92 -3.59 -6.04
C THR A 211 -20.54 -4.88 -6.77
N ILE A 212 -19.28 -4.98 -7.18
CA ILE A 212 -18.75 -6.23 -7.73
C ILE A 212 -18.54 -7.16 -6.55
N THR A 213 -19.44 -8.12 -6.37
CA THR A 213 -19.29 -9.14 -5.33
C THR A 213 -18.09 -10.01 -5.70
N SER A 214 -16.95 -9.76 -5.06
CA SER A 214 -15.76 -10.59 -5.24
C SER A 214 -16.09 -12.01 -4.80
N PRO A 215 -15.80 -13.03 -5.64
CA PRO A 215 -16.06 -14.40 -5.25
C PRO A 215 -15.19 -14.74 -4.02
N PRO A 216 -15.60 -15.70 -3.17
CA PRO A 216 -14.93 -15.99 -1.90
C PRO A 216 -13.42 -16.18 -2.11
N LEU A 217 -12.57 -15.63 -1.24
CA LEU A 217 -11.10 -15.68 -1.38
C LEU A 217 -10.55 -17.07 -1.75
N GLN A 218 -11.15 -18.11 -1.16
CA GLN A 218 -10.82 -19.51 -1.45
C GLN A 218 -11.00 -19.88 -2.93
N THR A 219 -12.04 -19.38 -3.58
CA THR A 219 -12.29 -19.61 -5.02
C THR A 219 -11.28 -18.87 -5.90
N THR A 220 -10.90 -17.64 -5.54
CA THR A 220 -9.87 -16.86 -6.24
C THR A 220 -8.51 -17.53 -6.14
N PHE A 221 -8.12 -17.96 -4.95
CA PHE A 221 -6.87 -18.71 -4.75
C PHE A 221 -6.90 -20.06 -5.49
N ASN A 222 -7.99 -20.80 -5.42
CA ASN A 222 -8.12 -22.06 -6.17
C ASN A 222 -7.99 -21.85 -7.68
N ARG A 223 -8.61 -20.80 -8.24
CA ARG A 223 -8.49 -20.47 -9.66
C ARG A 223 -7.05 -20.11 -10.05
N GLN A 224 -6.35 -19.32 -9.24
CA GLN A 224 -4.94 -19.00 -9.46
C GLN A 224 -4.05 -20.25 -9.38
N LEU A 225 -4.27 -21.11 -8.39
CA LEU A 225 -3.54 -22.37 -8.23
C LEU A 225 -3.75 -23.34 -9.39
N VAL A 226 -4.98 -23.47 -9.89
CA VAL A 226 -5.27 -24.26 -11.11
C VAL A 226 -4.50 -23.71 -12.31
N THR A 227 -4.37 -22.39 -12.41
CA THR A 227 -3.60 -21.74 -13.48
C THR A 227 -2.11 -22.06 -13.39
N PHE A 228 -1.53 -22.15 -12.18
CA PHE A 228 -0.13 -22.59 -11.99
C PHE A 228 0.09 -24.10 -12.15
N ARG A 229 -0.98 -24.92 -12.04
CA ARG A 229 -0.91 -26.38 -12.26
C ARG A 229 -0.98 -26.76 -13.74
N LYS A 230 -1.58 -25.92 -14.59
CA LYS A 230 -1.51 -26.11 -16.04
C LYS A 230 -0.04 -26.00 -16.45
N ALA A 231 0.47 -27.03 -17.13
CA ALA A 231 1.80 -26.97 -17.71
C ALA A 231 1.91 -25.70 -18.54
N ILE A 232 3.01 -24.96 -18.39
CA ILE A 232 3.38 -23.94 -19.37
C ILE A 232 3.41 -24.71 -20.69
N LYS A 233 2.41 -24.52 -21.56
CA LYS A 233 2.55 -24.92 -22.95
C LYS A 233 3.74 -24.11 -23.41
N SER A 234 4.90 -24.74 -23.57
CA SER A 234 6.03 -24.06 -24.19
C SER A 234 5.50 -23.55 -25.52
N THR A 235 5.35 -22.24 -25.66
CA THR A 235 5.28 -21.61 -26.98
C THR A 235 6.70 -21.60 -27.55
N GLY A 236 7.34 -22.76 -27.55
CA GLY A 236 8.42 -23.04 -28.47
C GLY A 236 7.78 -23.03 -29.84
N THR A 237 7.96 -21.95 -30.57
CA THR A 237 7.67 -21.94 -32.00
C THR A 237 8.59 -22.96 -32.64
N ARG A 238 8.05 -24.13 -32.97
CA ARG A 238 8.69 -25.07 -33.89
C ARG A 238 8.55 -24.54 -35.32
N PHE A 239 9.04 -23.33 -35.60
CA PHE A 239 9.08 -22.79 -36.96
C PHE A 239 10.34 -21.95 -37.15
N LYS A 240 11.21 -22.41 -38.05
CA LYS A 240 12.38 -21.67 -38.53
C LYS A 240 11.92 -20.38 -39.21
N GLY A 241 12.48 -19.24 -38.82
CA GLY A 241 12.56 -18.04 -39.67
C GLY A 241 11.72 -16.82 -39.31
N LYS A 242 11.10 -16.70 -38.12
CA LYS A 242 10.48 -15.43 -37.68
C LYS A 242 10.78 -15.10 -36.22
N THR A 243 11.29 -13.90 -35.96
CA THR A 243 11.61 -13.38 -34.63
C THR A 243 10.43 -12.63 -34.00
N CYS A 244 10.39 -12.61 -32.67
CA CYS A 244 9.33 -12.05 -31.81
C CYS A 244 9.03 -10.54 -32.04
N VAL A 245 9.85 -9.85 -32.82
CA VAL A 245 9.78 -8.41 -33.11
C VAL A 245 8.62 -8.05 -34.05
N GLU A 246 8.03 -9.02 -34.77
CA GLU A 246 7.04 -8.75 -35.82
C GLU A 246 5.56 -8.86 -35.39
N ARG A 247 5.24 -8.94 -34.08
CA ARG A 247 3.83 -8.97 -33.64
C ARG A 247 3.55 -8.07 -32.43
N LEU A 248 2.59 -7.17 -32.64
CA LEU A 248 2.13 -6.13 -31.72
C LEU A 248 1.36 -6.64 -30.48
N THR A 249 1.22 -7.95 -30.26
CA THR A 249 0.24 -8.51 -29.29
C THR A 249 0.69 -9.75 -28.50
N CYS A 250 1.98 -9.88 -28.18
CA CYS A 250 2.39 -10.73 -27.05
C CYS A 250 2.00 -10.05 -25.71
N LEU A 251 0.69 -9.93 -25.50
CA LEU A 251 0.04 -9.28 -24.37
C LEU A 251 0.18 -10.13 -23.11
N GLN A 252 1.10 -9.73 -22.23
CA GLN A 252 0.93 -9.88 -20.78
C GLN A 252 0.86 -8.48 -20.18
N ARG A 253 -0.29 -7.79 -20.35
CA ARG A 253 -0.49 -6.51 -19.64
C ARG A 253 -1.93 -6.09 -19.34
N ALA A 254 -2.97 -6.84 -19.73
CA ALA A 254 -4.34 -6.32 -19.64
C ALA A 254 -5.30 -7.03 -18.66
N GLU A 255 -4.96 -8.18 -18.05
CA GLU A 255 -5.95 -8.95 -17.25
C GLU A 255 -5.57 -9.18 -15.78
N ILE A 256 -4.56 -8.49 -15.25
CA ILE A 256 -4.14 -8.65 -13.83
C ILE A 256 -4.02 -7.28 -13.14
N ALA A 257 -4.74 -6.26 -13.62
CA ALA A 257 -4.92 -5.03 -12.86
C ALA A 257 -5.89 -5.26 -11.68
N ASP A 258 -6.92 -6.10 -11.86
CA ASP A 258 -8.05 -6.18 -10.91
C ASP A 258 -8.07 -7.39 -9.96
N ALA A 259 -7.15 -8.34 -10.06
CA ALA A 259 -7.13 -9.49 -9.14
C ALA A 259 -6.27 -9.27 -7.88
N THR A 260 -5.63 -8.10 -7.78
CA THR A 260 -4.69 -7.79 -6.68
C THR A 260 -5.00 -6.48 -5.97
N ASP A 261 -6.16 -5.86 -6.25
CA ASP A 261 -6.58 -4.69 -5.51
C ASP A 261 -7.12 -5.09 -4.12
N PHE A 262 -6.18 -5.47 -3.25
CA PHE A 262 -6.40 -5.61 -1.82
C PHE A 262 -6.40 -4.23 -1.12
N ARG A 263 -6.73 -3.12 -1.80
CA ARG A 263 -6.82 -1.77 -1.19
C ARG A 263 -7.61 -1.79 0.13
N HIS A 264 -8.65 -2.62 0.23
CA HIS A 264 -9.48 -2.73 1.44
C HIS A 264 -8.98 -3.66 2.55
N LEU A 265 -7.83 -4.33 2.42
CA LEU A 265 -7.26 -5.18 3.49
C LEU A 265 -6.02 -4.59 4.15
N PHE A 266 -5.57 -3.40 3.72
CA PHE A 266 -4.25 -2.88 4.08
C PHE A 266 -4.21 -1.42 4.54
N LEU A 267 -5.37 -0.84 4.91
CA LEU A 267 -5.46 0.50 5.51
C LEU A 267 -6.22 0.57 6.84
N ASP A 268 -6.51 -0.56 7.49
CA ASP A 268 -7.02 -0.59 8.88
C ASP A 268 -5.92 -0.30 9.92
N GLY A 269 -5.16 0.75 9.67
CA GLY A 269 -4.27 1.40 10.63
C GLY A 269 -4.61 2.86 10.86
N PHE A 270 -5.39 3.54 10.01
CA PHE A 270 -5.66 4.98 10.13
C PHE A 270 -6.96 5.44 9.43
N SER A 271 -8.11 5.18 10.04
CA SER A 271 -9.35 6.01 10.03
C SER A 271 -10.42 5.19 10.77
N GLY A 272 -11.00 5.62 11.89
CA GLY A 272 -11.80 6.83 11.99
C GLY A 272 -13.21 6.50 11.51
N ASN A 273 -14.13 6.31 12.46
CA ASN A 273 -15.54 5.95 12.31
C ASN A 273 -16.28 6.60 11.13
N ALA A 274 -17.17 5.84 10.49
CA ALA A 274 -18.63 6.08 10.35
C ALA A 274 -19.22 5.05 9.35
N TYR A 275 -20.47 4.56 9.38
CA TYR A 275 -21.74 5.04 9.93
C TYR A 275 -22.63 3.89 10.41
N ALA A 276 -23.58 4.30 11.25
CA ALA A 276 -24.71 3.57 11.80
C ALA A 276 -25.63 2.92 10.75
N GLN A 277 -26.15 1.74 11.10
CA GLN A 277 -27.55 1.52 11.45
C GLN A 277 -27.64 0.48 12.56
#